data_AF-A0A7C2SV73-F1
#
_entry.id   AF-A0A7C2SV73-F1
#
_cell.length_a   1.000
_cell.length_b   1.000
_cell.length_c   1.000
_cell.angle_alpha   90.00
_cell.angle_beta   90.00
_cell.angle_gamma   90.00
#
_symmetry.space_group_name_H-M   'P 1'
#
loop_
_entity.id
_entity.type
_entity.pdbx_description
1 polymer ?
#
loop_
_entity_poly.entity_id
_entity_poly.type
_entity_poly.pdbx_seq_one_letter_code
_entity_poly.pdbx_strand_id
1 'polypeptide(L)'
;MKLLYTIIIMLCVLFVITFSLDNTETVNLSYYGFIDVTVQAYLLLFVSFGIGVIFAGFFGIAERWRLSRKVAGLNRRIRKLEEQISRGNASTEGEEIQAQDYRE
;
A
#
# COMPACT_ATOMS: atom_id res chain seq x y z
N MET A 1 2.75 -6.03 -16.23
CA MET A 1 2.91 -5.25 -14.97
C MET A 1 4.35 -4.81 -14.72
N LYS A 2 5.33 -5.71 -14.57
CA LYS A 2 6.71 -5.32 -14.23
C LYS A 2 7.39 -4.44 -15.30
N LEU A 3 7.32 -4.83 -16.58
CA LEU A 3 7.96 -4.08 -17.67
C LEU A 3 7.37 -2.67 -17.88
N LEU A 4 6.04 -2.54 -17.79
CA LEU A 4 5.35 -1.24 -17.82
C LEU A 4 5.80 -0.36 -16.65
N TYR A 5 5.89 -0.92 -15.43
CA TYR A 5 6.40 -0.23 -14.26
C TYR A 5 7.85 0.25 -14.47
N THR A 6 8.71 -0.60 -15.03
CA THR A 6 10.10 -0.25 -15.30
C THR A 6 10.21 0.89 -16.32
N ILE A 7 9.39 0.87 -17.39
CA ILE A 7 9.35 1.94 -18.40
C ILE A 7 8.87 3.26 -17.78
N ILE A 8 7.81 3.23 -16.97
CA ILE A 8 7.29 4.42 -16.28
C ILE A 8 8.35 5.00 -15.33
N ILE A 9 9.00 4.15 -14.53
CA ILE A 9 10.07 4.58 -13.61
C ILE A 9 11.23 5.18 -14.39
N MET A 10 11.66 4.55 -15.49
CA MET A 10 12.73 5.07 -16.33
C MET A 10 12.39 6.45 -16.91
N LEU A 11 11.16 6.65 -17.40
CA LEU A 11 10.69 7.95 -17.88
C LEU A 11 10.67 9.00 -16.77
N CYS A 12 10.22 8.65 -15.57
CA CYS A 12 10.27 9.56 -14.42
C CYS A 12 11.70 9.95 -14.06
N VAL A 13 12.63 9.00 -14.02
CA VAL A 13 14.05 9.29 -13.73
C VAL A 13 14.63 10.21 -14.80
N LEU A 14 14.37 9.93 -16.08
CA LEU A 14 14.83 10.76 -17.19
C LEU A 14 14.24 12.18 -17.11
N PHE A 15 12.95 12.30 -16.81
CA PHE A 15 12.31 13.59 -16.58
C PHE A 15 12.98 14.37 -15.45
N VAL A 16 13.25 13.74 -14.30
CA VAL A 16 13.92 14.38 -13.16
C VAL A 16 15.32 14.87 -13.54
N ILE A 17 16.08 14.08 -14.29
CA ILE A 17 17.43 14.46 -14.73
C ILE A 17 17.37 15.66 -15.70
N THR A 18 16.52 15.59 -16.72
CA THR A 18 16.38 16.69 -17.70
C THR A 18 15.88 17.96 -17.03
N PHE A 19 14.88 17.85 -16.17
CA PHE A 19 14.37 18.95 -15.38
C PHE A 19 15.45 19.57 -14.49
N SER A 20 16.27 18.74 -13.85
CA SER A 20 17.37 19.20 -13.00
C SER A 20 18.46 19.94 -13.77
N LEU A 21 18.78 19.50 -14.99
CA LEU A 21 19.78 20.13 -15.86
C LEU A 21 19.33 21.51 -16.32
N ASP A 22 18.06 21.63 -16.74
CA ASP A 22 17.48 22.88 -17.23
C ASP A 22 17.26 23.90 -16.11
N ASN A 23 17.06 23.42 -14.87
CA ASN A 23 16.83 24.25 -13.68
C ASN A 23 18.08 24.34 -12.79
N THR A 24 19.23 24.59 -13.39
CA THR A 24 20.50 24.90 -12.70
C THR A 24 20.60 26.36 -12.26
N GLU A 25 19.57 27.16 -12.52
CA GLU A 25 19.50 28.53 -12.04
C GLU A 25 19.56 28.59 -10.51
N THR A 26 20.34 29.56 -10.04
CA THR A 26 20.54 29.79 -8.62
C THR A 26 19.40 30.63 -8.05
N VAL A 27 18.81 30.16 -6.97
CA VAL A 27 17.75 30.84 -6.23
C VAL A 27 18.28 31.19 -4.85
N ASN A 28 18.08 32.45 -4.44
CA ASN A 28 18.36 32.85 -3.07
C ASN A 28 17.22 32.36 -2.16
N LEU A 29 17.56 31.48 -1.23
CA LEU A 29 16.65 30.99 -0.22
C LEU A 29 16.80 31.82 1.05
N SER A 30 15.89 32.79 1.20
CA SER A 30 15.75 33.56 2.43
C SER A 30 14.56 33.07 3.25
N TYR A 31 14.82 32.57 4.45
CA TYR A 31 13.75 32.13 5.37
C TYR A 31 13.84 32.88 6.69
N TYR A 32 12.93 33.85 6.87
CA TYR A 32 12.67 34.56 8.13
C TYR A 32 13.92 35.13 8.84
N GLY A 33 15.02 35.34 8.11
CA GLY A 33 16.30 35.80 8.65
C GLY A 33 17.19 34.72 9.29
N PHE A 34 16.76 33.45 9.32
CA PHE A 34 17.55 32.33 9.86
C PHE A 34 18.38 31.61 8.79
N ILE A 35 17.94 31.68 7.54
CA ILE A 35 18.58 31.04 6.40
C ILE A 35 18.66 32.08 5.29
N ASP A 36 19.87 32.29 4.77
CA ASP A 36 20.16 33.10 3.59
C ASP A 36 21.26 32.38 2.81
N VAL A 37 20.84 31.49 1.92
CA VAL A 37 21.75 30.64 1.14
C VAL A 37 21.31 30.62 -0.31
N THR A 38 22.28 30.74 -1.22
CA THR A 38 22.05 30.59 -2.65
C THR A 38 22.21 29.12 -3.03
N VAL A 39 21.13 28.50 -3.48
CA VAL A 39 21.10 27.09 -3.90
C VAL A 39 20.52 26.98 -5.29
N GLN A 40 20.84 25.89 -6.00
CA GLN A 40 20.28 25.64 -7.32
C GLN A 40 18.80 25.22 -7.18
N ALA A 41 17.94 25.71 -8.07
CA ALA A 41 16.50 25.51 -8.02
C ALA A 41 16.11 24.02 -7.97
N TYR A 42 16.80 23.18 -8.74
CA TYR A 42 16.55 21.74 -8.73
C TYR A 42 16.71 21.12 -7.34
N LEU A 43 17.65 21.61 -6.52
CA LEU A 43 17.95 21.05 -5.21
C LEU A 43 16.80 21.32 -4.24
N LEU A 44 16.23 22.53 -4.34
CA LEU A 44 15.04 22.91 -3.59
C LEU A 44 13.85 22.05 -3.97
N LEU A 45 13.64 21.84 -5.28
CA LEU A 45 12.55 21.04 -5.80
C LEU A 45 12.69 19.57 -5.38
N PHE A 46 13.91 19.03 -5.40
CA PHE A 46 14.19 17.66 -4.99
C PHE A 46 13.90 17.42 -3.50
N VAL A 47 14.32 18.35 -2.62
CA VAL A 47 14.04 18.26 -1.18
C VAL A 47 12.54 18.40 -0.91
N SER A 48 11.88 19.36 -1.54
CA SER A 48 10.43 19.59 -1.39
C SER A 48 9.62 18.37 -1.82
N PHE A 49 9.96 17.81 -2.99
CA PHE A 49 9.34 16.61 -3.52
C PHE A 49 9.64 15.39 -2.65
N GLY A 50 10.90 15.22 -2.21
CA GLY A 50 11.31 14.13 -1.35
C GLY A 50 10.53 14.10 -0.03
N ILE A 51 10.32 15.26 0.59
CA ILE A 51 9.45 15.39 1.77
C ILE A 51 8.04 14.94 1.45
N GLY A 52 7.46 15.39 0.32
CA GLY A 52 6.14 14.97 -0.14
C GLY A 52 6.02 13.45 -0.35
N VAL A 53 7.03 12.81 -0.93
CA VAL A 53 7.08 11.35 -1.13
C VAL A 53 7.16 10.61 0.20
N ILE A 54 7.94 11.10 1.16
CA ILE A 54 8.01 10.52 2.51
C ILE A 54 6.62 10.56 3.16
N PHE A 55 5.94 11.72 3.14
CA PHE A 55 4.58 11.86 3.66
C PHE A 55 3.59 10.95 2.96
N ALA A 56 3.62 10.88 1.62
CA ALA A 56 2.77 9.99 0.84
C ALA A 56 3.04 8.51 1.19
N GLY A 57 4.29 8.13 1.39
CA GLY A 57 4.71 6.80 1.85
C GLY A 57 4.12 6.46 3.22
N PHE A 58 4.22 7.37 4.19
CA PHE A 58 3.60 7.19 5.50
C PHE A 58 2.08 7.02 5.41
N PHE A 59 1.41 7.80 4.56
CA PHE A 59 -0.03 7.69 4.34
C PHE A 59 -0.42 6.35 3.70
N GLY A 60 0.34 5.89 2.71
CA GLY A 60 0.15 4.60 2.07
C GLY A 60 0.37 3.41 3.03
N ILE A 61 1.34 3.50 3.94
CA ILE A 61 1.54 2.51 5.02
C ILE A 61 0.29 2.47 5.92
N ALA A 62 -0.22 3.64 6.33
CA ALA A 62 -1.38 3.72 7.22
C ALA A 62 -2.63 3.11 6.57
N GLU A 63 -2.86 3.37 5.29
CA GLU A 63 -3.98 2.81 4.54
C GLU A 63 -3.87 1.28 4.40
N ARG A 64 -2.66 0.78 4.13
CA ARG A 64 -2.40 -0.65 4.03
C ARG A 64 -2.63 -1.36 5.37
N TRP A 65 -2.35 -0.69 6.48
CA TRP A 65 -2.60 -1.24 7.82
C TRP A 65 -4.10 -1.38 8.15
N ARG A 66 -4.94 -0.44 7.67
CA ARG A 66 -6.40 -0.58 7.73
C ARG A 66 -6.89 -1.75 6.86
N LEU A 67 -6.30 -1.90 5.67
CA LEU A 67 -6.68 -2.93 4.72
C LEU A 67 -6.32 -4.34 5.23
N SER A 68 -5.13 -4.52 5.80
CA SER A 68 -4.70 -5.78 6.44
C SER A 68 -5.63 -6.20 7.59
N ARG A 69 -6.14 -5.25 8.39
CA ARG A 69 -7.13 -5.54 9.44
C ARG A 69 -8.47 -6.02 8.87
N LYS A 70 -8.94 -5.44 7.76
CA LYS A 70 -10.15 -5.93 7.07
C LYS A 70 -9.96 -7.34 6.52
N VAL A 71 -8.81 -7.63 5.91
CA VAL A 71 -8.47 -8.97 5.40
C VAL A 71 -8.43 -10.01 6.52
N ALA A 72 -7.85 -9.67 7.67
CA ALA A 72 -7.84 -10.56 8.85
C ALA A 72 -9.25 -10.84 9.39
N GLY A 73 -10.12 -9.83 9.41
CA GLY A 73 -11.53 -9.99 9.78
C GLY A 73 -12.32 -10.86 8.80
N LEU A 74 -12.06 -10.72 7.50
CA LEU A 74 -12.69 -11.50 6.45
C LEU A 74 -12.26 -12.98 6.51
N ASN A 75 -10.97 -13.27 6.68
CA ASN A 75 -10.46 -14.64 6.84
C ASN A 75 -11.04 -15.33 8.09
N ARG A 76 -11.22 -14.60 9.20
CA ARG A 76 -11.89 -15.15 10.40
C ARG A 76 -13.35 -15.50 10.15
N ARG A 77 -14.06 -14.72 9.33
CA ARG A 77 -15.43 -15.02 8.94
C ARG A 77 -15.50 -16.23 8.03
N ILE A 78 -14.63 -16.32 7.01
CA ILE A 78 -14.54 -17.48 6.12
C ILE A 78 -14.32 -18.76 6.94
N ARG A 79 -13.32 -18.77 7.83
CA ARG A 79 -13.05 -19.93 8.68
C ARG A 79 -14.24 -20.31 9.57
N LYS A 80 -14.96 -19.33 10.13
CA LYS A 80 -16.18 -19.60 10.93
C LYS A 80 -17.34 -20.14 10.08
N LEU A 81 -17.46 -19.71 8.83
CA LEU A 81 -18.49 -20.23 7.93
C LEU A 81 -18.17 -21.67 7.50
N GLU A 82 -16.91 -21.96 7.15
CA GLU A 82 -16.45 -23.33 6.86
C GLU A 82 -16.69 -24.27 8.05
N GLU A 83 -16.37 -23.84 9.27
CA GLU A 83 -16.59 -24.64 10.48
C GLU A 83 -18.08 -24.91 10.76
N GLN A 84 -18.98 -23.98 10.40
CA GLN A 84 -20.42 -24.16 10.56
C GLN A 84 -21.00 -25.12 9.51
N ILE A 85 -20.52 -25.04 8.26
CA ILE A 85 -20.90 -25.97 7.20
C ILE A 85 -20.41 -27.38 7.53
N SER A 86 -19.16 -27.50 7.99
CA SER A 86 -18.59 -28.79 8.41
C SER A 86 -19.35 -29.40 9.59
N ARG A 87 -19.71 -28.61 10.61
CA ARG A 87 -20.53 -29.09 11.73
C ARG A 87 -21.96 -29.42 11.31
N GLY A 88 -22.57 -28.62 10.44
CA GLY A 88 -23.88 -28.90 9.86
C GLY A 88 -23.91 -30.23 9.13
N ASN A 89 -22.95 -30.47 8.24
CA ASN A 89 -22.83 -31.73 7.50
C ASN A 89 -22.58 -32.94 8.42
N ALA A 90 -21.73 -32.80 9.44
CA ALA A 90 -21.49 -33.85 10.43
C ALA A 90 -22.73 -34.18 11.29
N SER A 91 -23.63 -33.22 11.46
CA SER A 91 -24.90 -33.41 12.19
C SER A 91 -25.89 -34.20 11.34
N THR A 92 -25.98 -33.87 10.04
CA THR A 92 -26.83 -34.58 9.07
C THR A 92 -26.36 -36.02 8.86
N GLU A 93 -25.06 -36.26 8.71
CA GLU A 93 -24.52 -37.64 8.58
C GLU A 93 -24.76 -38.47 9.85
N GLY A 94 -24.66 -37.86 11.03
CA GLY A 94 -24.96 -38.54 12.31
C GLY A 94 -26.43 -38.92 12.47
N GLU A 95 -27.35 -38.04 12.05
CA GLU A 95 -28.80 -38.32 12.05
C GLU A 95 -29.18 -39.40 11.04
N GLU A 96 -28.56 -39.43 9.86
CA GLU A 96 -28.80 -40.45 8.83
C GLU A 96 -28.28 -41.84 9.26
N ILE A 97 -27.08 -41.92 9.83
CA ILE A 97 -26.51 -43.19 10.35
C ILE A 97 -27.38 -43.74 11.48
N GLN A 98 -27.81 -42.86 12.40
CA GLN A 98 -28.65 -43.26 13.53
C GLN A 98 -30.06 -43.67 13.07
N ALA A 99 -30.67 -42.98 12.08
CA ALA A 99 -31.96 -43.35 11.52
C ALA A 99 -31.94 -44.65 10.67
N GLN A 100 -30.77 -45.05 10.18
CA GLN A 100 -30.57 -46.30 9.45
C GLN A 100 -30.37 -47.49 10.39
N ASP A 101 -29.67 -47.30 11.52
CA ASP A 101 -29.48 -48.28 12.60
C ASP A 101 -30.79 -48.67 13.30
N TYR A 102 -31.75 -47.74 13.41
CA TYR A 102 -33.11 -48.05 13.93
C TYR A 102 -34.02 -48.78 12.93
N ARG A 103 -33.60 -48.94 11.67
CA ARG A 103 -34.42 -49.54 10.60
C ARG A 103 -34.03 -50.98 10.25
N GLU A 104 -32.94 -51.50 10.80
CA GLU A 104 -32.55 -52.92 10.78
C GLU A 104 -33.03 -53.65 12.04
#